data_AF-A0A2S6HSD7-F1
#
_entry.id   AF-A0A2S6HSD7-F1
#
_cell.length_a   1.000
_cell.length_b   1.000
_cell.length_c   1.000
_cell.angle_alpha   90.00
_cell.angle_beta   90.00
_cell.angle_gamma   90.00
#
_symmetry.space_group_name_H-M   'P 1'
#
loop_
_entity.id
_entity.type
_entity.pdbx_description
1 polymer ?
#
loop_
_entity_poly.entity_id
_entity_poly.type
_entity_poly.pdbx_seq_one_letter_code
_entity_poly.pdbx_strand_id
1 'polypeptide(L)'
;MDIQDLIKKYEELEVRVSQLEFREELLRVDTNVNGILLDYNVSREQYAKIMDIMDEMRNKLNKSEAILNHNFEKMITDIFGGEHKAFNRSMPIEYHFCESLAKAFMDDGRWEEVFPALYGDMKKYQYLKEKNND
;
A
#
# COMPACT_ATOMS: atom_id res chain seq x y z
N MET A 1 -27.84 -23.65 -17.04
CA MET A 1 -27.01 -22.92 -16.06
C MET A 1 -27.40 -23.47 -14.71
N ASP A 2 -26.46 -24.13 -14.03
CA ASP A 2 -26.73 -24.76 -12.75
C ASP A 2 -26.84 -23.71 -11.63
N ILE A 3 -27.51 -24.05 -10.52
CA ILE A 3 -27.61 -23.18 -9.34
C ILE A 3 -26.21 -22.83 -8.82
N GLN A 4 -25.27 -23.77 -8.88
CA GLN A 4 -23.88 -23.53 -8.49
C GLN A 4 -23.18 -22.50 -9.39
N ASP A 5 -23.43 -22.54 -10.70
CA ASP A 5 -22.91 -21.53 -11.63
C ASP A 5 -23.48 -20.14 -11.32
N LEU A 6 -24.75 -20.07 -10.91
CA LEU A 6 -25.41 -18.81 -10.58
C LEU A 6 -24.86 -18.21 -9.28
N ILE A 7 -24.65 -19.03 -8.25
CA ILE A 7 -24.04 -18.60 -6.97
C ILE A 7 -22.64 -18.05 -7.22
N LYS A 8 -21.81 -18.77 -7.97
CA LYS A 8 -20.45 -18.32 -8.30
C LYS A 8 -20.46 -16.97 -9.04
N LYS A 9 -21.35 -16.80 -10.02
CA LYS A 9 -21.49 -15.52 -10.73
C LYS A 9 -21.93 -14.40 -9.80
N TYR A 10 -22.85 -14.67 -8.88
CA TYR A 10 -23.31 -13.69 -7.90
C TYR A 10 -22.16 -13.24 -7.01
N GLU A 11 -21.36 -14.17 -6.49
CA GLU A 11 -20.17 -13.86 -5.68
C GLU A 11 -19.13 -13.03 -6.46
N GLU A 12 -18.85 -13.40 -7.72
CA GLU A 12 -17.95 -12.61 -8.59
C GLU A 12 -18.48 -11.19 -8.85
N LEU A 13 -19.79 -11.04 -9.00
CA LEU A 13 -20.46 -9.74 -9.15
C LEU A 13 -20.36 -8.91 -7.87
N GLU A 14 -20.58 -9.52 -6.69
CA GLU A 14 -20.49 -8.85 -5.40
C GLU A 14 -19.08 -8.31 -5.15
N VAL A 15 -18.04 -9.13 -5.41
CA VAL A 15 -16.63 -8.69 -5.32
C VAL A 15 -16.36 -7.53 -6.28
N ARG A 16 -16.87 -7.61 -7.52
CA ARG A 16 -16.68 -6.56 -8.51
C ARG A 16 -17.38 -5.26 -8.13
N VAL A 17 -18.60 -5.33 -7.59
CA VAL A 17 -19.34 -4.14 -7.11
C VAL A 17 -18.60 -3.50 -5.96
N SER A 18 -18.18 -4.28 -4.96
CA SER A 18 -17.38 -3.78 -3.82
C SER A 18 -16.09 -3.08 -4.28
N GLN A 19 -15.38 -3.65 -5.26
CA GLN A 19 -14.19 -3.01 -5.84
C GLN A 19 -14.53 -1.70 -6.57
N LEU A 20 -15.66 -1.62 -7.26
CA LEU A 20 -16.09 -0.39 -7.96
C LEU A 20 -16.50 0.71 -6.97
N GLU A 21 -17.25 0.36 -5.91
CA GLU A 21 -17.62 1.29 -4.83
C GLU A 21 -16.38 1.86 -4.14
N PHE A 22 -15.39 1.01 -3.85
CA PHE A 22 -14.14 1.49 -3.27
C PHE A 22 -13.38 2.42 -4.21
N ARG A 23 -13.30 2.10 -5.51
CA ARG A 23 -12.67 3.00 -6.50
C ARG A 23 -13.41 4.33 -6.63
N GLU A 24 -14.73 4.32 -6.51
CA GLU A 24 -15.56 5.53 -6.52
C GLU A 24 -15.23 6.43 -5.33
N GLU A 25 -15.12 5.85 -4.12
CA GLU A 25 -14.68 6.58 -2.93
C GLU A 25 -13.29 7.21 -3.11
N LEU A 26 -12.32 6.45 -3.64
CA LEU A 26 -10.97 6.94 -3.88
C LEU A 26 -10.95 8.12 -4.87
N LEU A 27 -11.83 8.13 -5.87
CA LEU A 27 -11.93 9.20 -6.86
C LEU A 27 -12.57 10.48 -6.32
N ARG A 28 -13.34 10.42 -5.23
CA ARG A 28 -13.98 11.60 -4.64
C ARG A 28 -12.99 12.56 -4.00
N VAL A 29 -11.87 12.04 -3.51
CA VAL A 29 -10.83 12.83 -2.83
C VAL A 29 -9.50 12.54 -3.48
N ASP A 30 -8.92 13.57 -4.10
CA ASP A 30 -7.61 13.46 -4.73
C ASP A 30 -6.51 13.53 -3.67
N THR A 31 -5.89 12.39 -3.37
CA THR A 31 -4.72 12.28 -2.49
C THR A 31 -3.66 11.44 -3.17
N ASN A 32 -2.40 11.60 -2.75
CA ASN A 32 -1.30 10.86 -3.35
C ASN A 32 -1.50 9.34 -3.16
N VAL A 33 -1.96 8.92 -1.98
CA VAL A 33 -2.25 7.51 -1.69
C VAL A 33 -3.38 6.99 -2.57
N ASN A 34 -4.47 7.75 -2.72
CA ASN A 34 -5.63 7.31 -3.50
C ASN A 34 -5.25 7.05 -4.97
N GLY A 35 -4.40 7.89 -5.56
CA GLY A 35 -3.86 7.68 -6.90
C GLY A 35 -3.15 6.33 -7.03
N ILE A 36 -2.23 6.02 -6.10
CA ILE A 36 -1.51 4.74 -6.09
C ILE A 36 -2.47 3.55 -5.93
N LEU A 37 -3.45 3.64 -5.03
CA LEU A 37 -4.41 2.56 -4.82
C LEU A 37 -5.24 2.27 -6.09
N LEU A 38 -5.61 3.33 -6.83
CA LEU A 38 -6.35 3.23 -8.08
C LEU A 38 -5.52 2.60 -9.20
N ASP A 39 -4.26 3.04 -9.36
CA ASP A 39 -3.33 2.58 -10.41
C ASP A 39 -3.00 1.10 -10.25
N TYR A 40 -2.75 0.66 -9.01
CA TYR A 40 -2.38 -0.73 -8.72
C TYR A 40 -3.60 -1.64 -8.49
N ASN A 41 -4.81 -1.09 -8.60
CA ASN A 41 -6.08 -1.75 -8.36
C ASN A 41 -6.07 -2.52 -7.02
N VAL A 42 -5.72 -1.79 -5.96
CA VAL A 42 -5.71 -2.29 -4.58
C VAL A 42 -7.17 -2.39 -4.11
N SER A 43 -7.53 -3.49 -3.45
CA SER A 43 -8.86 -3.63 -2.85
C SER A 43 -8.96 -2.99 -1.47
N ARG A 44 -10.17 -2.75 -0.99
CA ARG A 44 -10.40 -2.19 0.35
C ARG A 44 -9.74 -3.03 1.44
N GLU A 45 -9.84 -4.36 1.35
CA GLU A 45 -9.22 -5.28 2.31
C GLU A 45 -7.70 -5.21 2.27
N GLN A 46 -7.11 -5.12 1.08
CA GLN A 46 -5.67 -4.98 0.93
C GLN A 46 -5.21 -3.64 1.50
N TYR A 47 -5.94 -2.56 1.23
CA TYR A 47 -5.64 -1.25 1.78
C TYR A 47 -5.73 -1.20 3.31
N ALA A 48 -6.74 -1.86 3.91
CA ALA A 48 -6.83 -2.00 5.36
C ALA A 48 -5.57 -2.68 5.95
N LYS A 49 -5.15 -3.81 5.37
CA LYS A 49 -3.93 -4.51 5.79
C LYS A 49 -2.66 -3.68 5.59
N ILE A 50 -2.60 -2.88 4.52
CA ILE A 50 -1.49 -1.93 4.30
C ILE A 50 -1.44 -0.91 5.45
N MET A 51 -2.58 -0.35 5.86
CA MET A 51 -2.63 0.58 6.99
C MET A 51 -2.19 -0.08 8.29
N ASP A 52 -2.59 -1.33 8.54
CA ASP A 52 -2.12 -2.11 9.70
C ASP A 52 -0.59 -2.25 9.73
N ILE A 53 0.04 -2.51 8.56
CA ILE A 53 1.51 -2.58 8.44
C ILE A 53 2.13 -1.21 8.75
N MET A 54 1.56 -0.11 8.25
CA MET A 54 2.09 1.23 8.51
C MET A 54 2.00 1.57 10.01
N ASP A 55 0.91 1.20 10.68
CA ASP A 55 0.79 1.31 12.13
C ASP A 55 1.80 0.44 12.87
N GLU A 56 2.07 -0.78 12.39
CA GLU A 56 3.14 -1.64 12.94
C GLU A 56 4.51 -0.97 12.84
N MET A 57 4.84 -0.37 11.68
CA MET A 57 6.12 0.32 11.48
C MET A 57 6.26 1.54 12.41
N ARG A 58 5.22 2.37 12.53
CA ARG A 58 5.18 3.49 13.48
C ARG A 58 5.36 3.02 14.92
N ASN A 59 4.70 1.93 15.31
CA ASN A 59 4.83 1.39 16.65
C ASN A 59 6.24 0.88 16.95
N LYS A 60 6.93 0.28 15.97
CA LYS A 60 8.35 -0.09 16.10
C LYS A 60 9.24 1.14 16.29
N LEU A 61 9.05 2.18 15.49
CA LEU A 61 9.79 3.44 15.64
C LEU A 61 9.56 4.10 17.00
N ASN A 62 8.33 4.11 17.51
CA ASN A 62 8.01 4.63 18.85
C ASN A 62 8.73 3.86 19.98
N LYS A 63 9.06 2.59 19.75
CA LYS A 63 9.86 1.76 20.67
C LYS A 63 11.37 1.87 20.42
N SER A 64 11.80 2.78 19.55
CA SER A 64 13.19 2.91 19.08
C SER A 64 13.73 1.64 18.42
N GLU A 65 12.85 0.80 17.87
CA GLU A 65 13.23 -0.35 17.08
C GLU A 65 13.50 0.09 15.63
N ALA A 66 14.57 -0.44 15.03
CA ALA A 66 14.87 -0.20 13.63
C ALA A 66 13.87 -0.96 12.74
N ILE A 67 13.32 -0.26 11.75
CA ILE A 67 12.53 -0.87 10.67
C ILE A 67 13.41 -1.06 9.43
N LEU A 68 13.16 -2.12 8.67
CA LEU A 68 13.96 -2.48 7.49
C LEU A 68 13.06 -2.52 6.26
N ASN A 69 13.49 -1.87 5.18
CA ASN A 69 12.76 -1.79 3.92
C ASN A 69 12.39 -3.16 3.35
N HIS A 70 13.32 -4.12 3.33
CA HIS A 70 13.06 -5.46 2.81
C HIS A 70 11.96 -6.20 3.60
N ASN A 71 11.87 -5.98 4.92
CA ASN A 71 10.82 -6.57 5.74
C ASN A 71 9.47 -5.93 5.42
N PHE A 72 9.42 -4.61 5.30
CA PHE A 72 8.23 -3.89 4.89
C PHE A 72 7.74 -4.33 3.50
N GLU A 73 8.63 -4.37 2.51
CA GLU A 73 8.34 -4.80 1.14
C GLU A 73 7.77 -6.22 1.12
N LYS A 74 8.37 -7.14 1.88
CA LYS A 74 7.87 -8.51 2.01
C LYS A 74 6.45 -8.55 2.59
N MET A 75 6.22 -7.87 3.72
CA MET A 75 4.89 -7.82 4.35
C MET A 75 3.83 -7.27 3.39
N ILE A 76 4.18 -6.26 2.58
CA ILE A 76 3.31 -5.73 1.54
C ILE A 76 3.05 -6.78 0.45
N THR A 77 4.07 -7.43 -0.10
CA THR A 77 3.86 -8.47 -1.14
C THR A 77 3.02 -9.65 -0.65
N ASP A 78 3.10 -10.00 0.63
CA ASP A 78 2.30 -11.07 1.24
C ASP A 78 0.79 -10.75 1.22
N ILE A 79 0.39 -9.47 1.33
CA ILE A 79 -1.01 -9.03 1.16
C ILE A 79 -1.56 -9.39 -0.23
N PHE A 80 -0.69 -9.40 -1.24
CA PHE A 80 -1.04 -9.72 -2.63
C PHE A 80 -0.86 -11.21 -2.95
N GLY A 81 -0.72 -12.06 -1.93
CA GLY A 81 -0.59 -13.50 -2.07
C GLY A 81 0.84 -13.99 -2.31
N GLY A 82 1.83 -13.20 -1.88
CA GLY A 82 3.26 -13.50 -1.94
C GLY A 82 3.93 -12.97 -3.22
N GLU A 83 5.27 -12.91 -3.19
CA GLU A 83 6.11 -12.27 -4.23
C GLU A 83 5.73 -12.66 -5.67
N HIS A 84 5.56 -13.95 -5.96
CA HIS A 84 5.22 -14.40 -7.31
C HIS A 84 3.87 -13.88 -7.80
N LYS A 85 2.84 -13.84 -6.94
CA LYS A 85 1.52 -13.31 -7.34
C LYS A 85 1.55 -11.80 -7.42
N ALA A 86 2.24 -11.16 -6.48
CA ALA A 86 2.43 -9.73 -6.40
C ALA A 86 3.11 -9.18 -7.69
N PHE A 87 4.15 -9.86 -8.17
CA PHE A 87 4.89 -9.50 -9.38
C PHE A 87 4.12 -9.74 -10.69
N ASN A 88 3.32 -10.80 -10.77
CA ASN A 88 2.60 -11.19 -12.00
C ASN A 88 1.25 -10.47 -12.21
N ARG A 89 0.92 -9.47 -11.38
CA ARG A 89 -0.24 -8.61 -11.61
C ARG A 89 -0.02 -7.74 -12.85
N SER A 90 -1.10 -7.18 -13.38
CA SER A 90 -1.02 -6.22 -14.50
C SER A 90 -0.12 -5.03 -14.19
N MET A 91 -0.12 -4.59 -12.92
CA MET A 91 0.87 -3.68 -12.34
C MET A 91 1.64 -4.43 -11.25
N PRO A 92 2.94 -4.70 -11.44
CA PRO A 92 3.74 -5.45 -10.49
C PRO A 92 3.84 -4.76 -9.13
N ILE A 93 3.59 -5.51 -8.06
CA ILE A 93 3.83 -5.08 -6.69
C ILE A 93 5.28 -5.47 -6.34
N GLU A 94 6.17 -4.50 -6.48
CA GLU A 94 7.61 -4.62 -6.20
C GLU A 94 8.09 -3.44 -5.34
N TYR A 95 9.41 -3.33 -5.11
CA TYR A 95 9.97 -2.30 -4.24
C TYR A 95 9.55 -0.87 -4.64
N HIS A 96 9.41 -0.58 -5.95
CA HIS A 96 8.93 0.70 -6.45
C HIS A 96 7.51 1.04 -5.99
N PHE A 97 6.61 0.04 -5.96
CA PHE A 97 5.28 0.21 -5.40
C PHE A 97 5.35 0.53 -3.91
N CYS A 98 6.12 -0.25 -3.15
CA CYS A 98 6.25 -0.10 -1.70
C CYS A 98 6.82 1.28 -1.32
N GLU A 99 7.85 1.71 -2.04
CA GLU A 99 8.48 3.02 -1.89
C GLU A 99 7.52 4.15 -2.21
N SER A 100 6.84 4.08 -3.37
CA SER A 100 5.87 5.11 -3.79
C SER A 100 4.71 5.20 -2.82
N LEU A 101 4.22 4.06 -2.35
CA LEU A 101 3.14 3.97 -1.37
C LEU A 101 3.53 4.61 -0.04
N ALA A 102 4.69 4.25 0.51
CA ALA A 102 5.19 4.84 1.76
C ALA A 102 5.41 6.35 1.62
N LYS A 103 5.95 6.80 0.46
CA LYS A 103 6.12 8.23 0.17
C LYS A 103 4.78 8.96 0.10
N ALA A 104 3.80 8.39 -0.61
CA ALA A 104 2.48 8.99 -0.75
C ALA A 104 1.77 9.15 0.60
N PHE A 105 1.91 8.17 1.51
CA PHE A 105 1.42 8.32 2.87
C PHE A 105 2.05 9.52 3.57
N MET A 106 3.38 9.65 3.51
CA MET A 106 4.09 10.80 4.09
C MET A 106 3.63 12.13 3.44
N ASP A 107 3.52 12.19 2.11
CA ASP A 107 3.08 13.39 1.40
C ASP A 107 1.62 13.77 1.77
N ASP A 108 0.79 12.79 2.12
CA ASP A 108 -0.58 12.97 2.62
C ASP A 108 -0.63 13.23 4.15
N GLY A 109 0.51 13.42 4.83
CA GLY A 109 0.59 13.70 6.26
C GLY A 109 0.31 12.51 7.18
N ARG A 110 0.51 11.28 6.68
CA ARG A 110 0.22 10.02 7.38
C ARG A 110 1.47 9.18 7.51
N TRP A 111 1.77 8.70 8.72
CA TRP A 111 2.99 7.91 8.99
C TRP A 111 4.26 8.60 8.43
N GLU A 112 4.32 9.93 8.59
CA GLU A 112 5.36 10.79 8.01
C GLU A 112 6.78 10.34 8.40
N GLU A 113 6.92 9.74 9.58
CA GLU A 113 8.17 9.21 10.11
C GLU A 113 8.59 7.86 9.50
N VAL A 114 7.65 7.10 8.93
CA VAL A 114 7.90 5.74 8.41
C VAL A 114 8.70 5.79 7.11
N PHE A 115 8.35 6.67 6.17
CA PHE A 115 9.06 6.75 4.89
C PHE A 115 10.54 7.13 5.03
N PRO A 116 10.92 8.20 5.78
CA PRO A 116 12.32 8.53 6.01
C PRO A 116 13.09 7.41 6.71
N ALA A 117 12.44 6.69 7.64
CA ALA A 117 13.08 5.57 8.32
C ALA A 117 13.30 4.35 7.41
N LEU A 118 12.39 4.07 6.46
CA LEU A 118 12.55 2.97 5.50
C LEU A 118 13.50 3.32 4.34
N TYR A 119 13.41 4.53 3.81
CA TYR A 119 13.98 4.90 2.51
C TYR A 119 14.88 6.15 2.55
N GLY A 120 14.93 6.90 3.65
CA GLY A 120 15.65 8.18 3.74
C GLY A 120 17.17 8.08 3.61
N ASP A 121 17.75 6.90 3.79
CA ASP A 121 19.18 6.65 3.56
C ASP A 121 19.54 6.46 2.07
N MET A 122 18.54 6.30 1.21
CA MET A 122 18.78 6.19 -0.23
C MET A 122 19.30 7.51 -0.79
N LYS A 123 20.31 7.43 -1.67
CA LYS A 123 20.97 8.61 -2.27
C LYS A 123 19.99 9.63 -2.86
N LYS A 124 18.89 9.16 -3.46
CA LYS A 124 17.86 10.01 -4.07
C LYS A 124 17.04 10.83 -3.06
N TYR A 125 17.10 10.51 -1.76
CA TYR A 125 16.32 11.17 -0.70
C TYR A 125 17.17 11.90 0.33
N GLN A 126 18.47 12.08 0.08
CA GLN A 126 19.36 12.78 1.01
C GLN A 126 18.89 14.22 1.33
N TYR A 127 18.22 14.89 0.39
CA TYR A 127 17.63 16.23 0.59
C TYR A 127 16.55 16.28 1.69
N LEU A 128 15.89 15.16 2.01
CA LEU A 128 14.89 15.12 3.09
C LEU A 128 15.52 15.27 4.48
N LYS A 129 16.80 14.87 4.63
CA LYS A 129 17.54 15.05 5.89
C LYS A 129 17.94 16.49 6.14
N GLU A 130 18.12 17.28 5.09
CA GLU A 130 18.48 18.70 5.18
C GLU A 130 17.32 19.54 5.71
N LYS A 131 16.08 19.14 5.41
CA LYS A 131 14.86 19.85 5.81
C LYS A 131 14.46 19.69 7.29
N ASN A 132 14.97 18.68 7.98
CA ASN A 132 14.66 18.39 9.39
C ASN A 132 15.66 19.01 10.38
N ASN A 133 16.61 19.83 9.89
CA ASN A 133 17.63 20.51 10.71
C ASN A 133 17.39 22.03 10.87
N ASP A 134 16.24 22.53 10.41
CA ASP A 134 15.75 23.91 10.63
C ASP A 134 14.58 23.91 11.63
#